data_AF-A0A0K9P856-F1
#
_entry.id   AF-A0A0K9P856-F1
#
_cell.length_a   1.000
_cell.length_b   1.000
_cell.length_c   1.000
_cell.angle_alpha   90.00
_cell.angle_beta   90.00
_cell.angle_gamma   90.00
#
_symmetry.space_group_name_H-M   'P 1'
#
loop_
_entity.id
_entity.type
_entity.pdbx_description
1 polymer ?
#
loop_
_entity_poly.entity_id
_entity_poly.type
_entity_poly.pdbx_seq_one_letter_code
_entity_poly.pdbx_strand_id
1 'polypeptide(L)'
;MKSAVALSSSSIAVTVGGLEIGRLNRTFNRSIVVVPDDFQCPISLDFMKDPVVVESGQTYDCDSMERWIKSGHTTCPKTGQSLTTLRLVPNLAISNLLKQWCRDQKLPFDDNPSTGYKSCATTSKTALEATKMTATFLVKKLSSTTSTEASDRIVHELLQLSKIGSENRASIAEAGDIPLLFPFLKSSDPSLQVNTIEAILHLSASDSNKKTILRYEGSLDSIIVVLTTGTTWKARENAASYCRHLDRSRVWDCHCRHTSCELKLKPPPPSPEAEATTTIAIP
;
A
#
# COMPACT_ATOMS: atom_id res chain seq x y z
N MET A 1 -8.21 -59.52 -20.41
CA MET A 1 -8.45 -58.10 -20.08
C MET A 1 -7.46 -57.68 -19.00
N LYS A 2 -6.98 -56.44 -19.10
CA LYS A 2 -5.99 -55.73 -18.25
C LYS A 2 -4.52 -55.94 -18.65
N SER A 3 -4.10 -55.12 -19.62
CA SER A 3 -2.71 -54.66 -19.75
C SER A 3 -2.31 -53.86 -18.51
N ALA A 4 -1.17 -54.23 -17.91
CA ALA A 4 -0.43 -53.37 -17.01
C ALA A 4 0.62 -52.62 -17.85
N VAL A 5 0.51 -51.29 -17.91
CA VAL A 5 1.54 -50.43 -18.50
C VAL A 5 2.44 -49.95 -17.37
N ALA A 6 3.73 -50.24 -17.51
CA ALA A 6 4.81 -49.82 -16.65
C ALA A 6 4.93 -48.28 -16.65
N LEU A 7 4.99 -47.69 -15.46
CA LEU A 7 5.46 -46.32 -15.28
C LEU A 7 7.00 -46.37 -15.21
N SER A 8 7.68 -46.07 -16.33
CA SER A 8 9.10 -45.73 -16.29
C SER A 8 9.24 -44.29 -15.80
N SER A 9 9.66 -44.12 -14.55
CA SER A 9 10.13 -42.84 -14.03
C SER A 9 11.38 -42.40 -14.78
N SER A 10 11.22 -41.49 -15.74
CA SER A 10 12.36 -40.73 -16.28
C SER A 10 12.50 -39.47 -15.45
N SER A 11 13.37 -39.53 -14.44
CA SER A 11 13.87 -38.36 -13.72
C SER A 11 14.71 -37.53 -14.69
N ILE A 12 14.29 -36.30 -14.97
CA ILE A 12 15.17 -35.30 -15.57
C ILE A 12 15.70 -34.45 -14.42
N ALA A 13 16.93 -34.74 -14.01
CA ALA A 13 17.70 -33.86 -13.14
C ALA A 13 18.19 -32.67 -13.97
N VAL A 14 17.67 -31.48 -13.69
CA VAL A 14 18.26 -30.24 -14.20
C VAL A 14 19.19 -29.72 -13.12
N THR A 15 20.48 -30.01 -13.26
CA THR A 15 21.53 -29.29 -12.52
C THR A 15 21.78 -27.97 -13.24
N VAL A 16 21.29 -26.86 -12.68
CA VAL A 16 21.76 -25.54 -13.10
C VAL A 16 22.78 -25.06 -12.09
N GLY A 17 24.06 -25.25 -12.44
CA GLY A 17 25.12 -24.39 -11.94
C GLY A 17 24.96 -23.00 -12.55
N GLY A 18 24.72 -22.01 -11.70
CA GLY A 18 25.03 -20.60 -11.94
C GLY A 18 24.11 -19.83 -12.88
N LEU A 19 23.09 -19.16 -12.34
CA LEU A 19 22.95 -17.71 -12.43
C LEU A 19 21.86 -17.21 -11.46
N GLU A 20 22.05 -15.98 -10.99
CA GLU A 20 21.51 -15.43 -9.74
C GLU A 20 19.99 -15.23 -9.71
N ILE A 21 19.36 -15.69 -8.64
CA ILE A 21 18.09 -15.13 -8.15
C ILE A 21 18.29 -14.81 -6.66
N GLY A 22 18.13 -13.53 -6.35
CA GLY A 22 18.38 -12.90 -5.06
C GLY A 22 17.82 -13.69 -3.87
N ARG A 23 18.76 -14.21 -3.09
CA ARG A 23 18.62 -14.90 -1.80
C ARG A 23 17.65 -14.20 -0.83
N LEU A 24 16.52 -14.86 -0.57
CA LEU A 24 16.06 -15.05 0.81
C LEU A 24 16.95 -16.14 1.44
N ASN A 25 18.10 -15.75 2.01
CA ASN A 25 18.88 -16.63 2.89
C ASN A 25 18.77 -16.15 4.33
N ARG A 26 17.79 -16.69 5.05
CA ARG A 26 18.00 -17.10 6.45
C ARG A 26 17.57 -18.55 6.56
N THR A 27 18.57 -19.36 6.85
CA THR A 27 18.55 -20.80 7.13
C THR A 27 17.30 -21.26 7.87
N PHE A 28 16.39 -21.90 7.14
CA PHE A 28 15.41 -22.82 7.72
C PHE A 28 15.28 -24.00 6.77
N ASN A 29 15.50 -25.19 7.33
CA ASN A 29 15.32 -26.48 6.67
C ASN A 29 13.85 -26.57 6.20
N ARG A 30 13.56 -26.25 4.93
CA ARG A 30 12.19 -26.08 4.43
C ARG A 30 11.81 -27.29 3.58
N SER A 31 10.90 -28.09 4.10
CA SER A 31 10.07 -29.00 3.32
C SER A 31 9.60 -28.29 2.04
N ILE A 32 9.78 -28.94 0.90
CA ILE A 32 9.31 -28.45 -0.40
C ILE A 32 7.78 -28.30 -0.29
N VAL A 33 7.29 -27.07 -0.16
CA VAL A 33 5.86 -26.79 -0.19
C VAL A 33 5.45 -26.78 -1.66
N VAL A 34 4.74 -27.80 -2.09
CA VAL A 34 4.18 -27.88 -3.44
C VAL A 34 2.93 -27.00 -3.47
N VAL A 35 2.97 -25.94 -4.28
CA VAL A 35 1.82 -25.05 -4.49
C VAL A 35 0.85 -25.72 -5.47
N PRO A 36 -0.42 -25.94 -5.10
CA PRO A 36 -1.45 -26.44 -6.02
C PRO A 36 -1.58 -25.57 -7.28
N ASP A 37 -1.81 -26.19 -8.43
CA ASP A 37 -1.93 -25.49 -9.72
C ASP A 37 -3.04 -24.43 -9.74
N ASP A 38 -4.12 -24.66 -8.98
CA ASP A 38 -5.26 -23.72 -8.85
C ASP A 38 -4.87 -22.39 -8.18
N PHE A 39 -3.73 -22.36 -7.49
CA PHE A 39 -3.19 -21.18 -6.80
C PHE A 39 -2.07 -20.48 -7.57
N GLN A 40 -1.70 -21.02 -8.73
CA GLN A 40 -0.66 -20.45 -9.58
C GLN A 40 -1.27 -19.55 -10.64
N CYS A 41 -0.60 -18.44 -10.94
CA CYS A 41 -0.99 -17.57 -12.04
C CYS A 41 -0.64 -18.24 -13.37
N PRO A 42 -1.56 -18.37 -14.34
CA PRO A 42 -1.25 -18.99 -15.63
C PRO A 42 -0.22 -18.24 -16.49
N ILE A 43 0.11 -16.99 -16.15
CA ILE A 43 1.11 -16.18 -16.86
C ILE A 43 2.50 -16.36 -16.24
N SER A 44 2.62 -16.14 -14.93
CA SER A 44 3.92 -16.21 -14.25
C SER A 44 4.28 -17.61 -13.74
N LEU A 45 3.30 -18.51 -13.64
CA LEU A 45 3.40 -19.82 -12.98
C LEU A 45 3.77 -19.74 -11.49
N ASP A 46 3.72 -18.53 -10.93
CA ASP A 46 3.98 -18.27 -9.52
C ASP A 46 2.68 -18.24 -8.72
N PHE A 47 2.80 -18.45 -7.40
CA PHE A 47 1.70 -18.27 -6.44
C PHE A 47 1.05 -16.88 -6.58
N MET A 48 -0.27 -16.86 -6.76
CA MET A 48 -1.05 -15.63 -6.87
C MET A 48 -1.07 -14.87 -5.53
N LYS A 49 -0.74 -13.58 -5.56
CA LYS A 49 -0.83 -12.70 -4.37
C LYS A 49 -2.13 -11.93 -4.36
N ASP A 50 -2.52 -11.43 -5.53
CA ASP A 50 -3.75 -10.65 -5.70
C ASP A 50 -4.55 -11.20 -6.89
N PRO A 51 -5.42 -12.20 -6.65
CA PRO A 51 -6.14 -12.89 -7.72
C PRO A 51 -7.23 -11.99 -8.33
N VAL A 52 -7.18 -11.80 -9.64
CA VAL A 52 -8.15 -11.03 -10.43
C VAL A 52 -8.74 -11.89 -11.54
N VAL A 53 -10.04 -11.76 -11.77
CA VAL A 53 -10.77 -12.42 -12.85
C VAL A 53 -10.94 -11.46 -14.04
N VAL A 54 -10.77 -12.01 -15.24
CA VAL A 54 -11.00 -11.32 -16.51
C VAL A 54 -12.34 -11.76 -17.11
N GLU A 55 -12.80 -11.10 -18.18
CA GLU A 55 -14.08 -11.43 -18.85
C GLU A 55 -14.19 -12.91 -19.27
N SER A 56 -13.07 -13.58 -19.57
CA SER A 56 -13.06 -15.02 -19.90
C SER A 56 -13.27 -15.96 -18.70
N GLY A 57 -13.43 -15.42 -17.49
CA GLY A 57 -13.61 -16.18 -16.25
C GLY A 57 -12.34 -16.81 -15.69
N GLN A 58 -11.18 -16.62 -16.33
CA GLN A 58 -9.90 -17.08 -15.80
C GLN A 58 -9.36 -16.12 -14.73
N THR A 59 -8.70 -16.67 -13.72
CA THR A 59 -8.08 -15.90 -12.63
C THR A 59 -6.57 -15.82 -12.85
N TYR A 60 -6.02 -14.62 -12.63
CA TYR A 60 -4.60 -14.31 -12.76
C TYR A 60 -4.13 -13.51 -11.56
N ASP A 61 -2.82 -13.41 -11.35
CA ASP A 61 -2.27 -12.40 -10.46
C ASP A 61 -2.39 -11.00 -11.10
N CYS A 62 -2.81 -10.01 -10.31
CA CYS A 62 -3.03 -8.64 -10.78
C CYS A 62 -1.81 -8.08 -11.52
N ASP A 63 -0.60 -8.16 -10.93
CA ASP A 63 0.60 -7.56 -11.52
C ASP A 63 0.95 -8.24 -12.86
N SER A 64 0.65 -9.54 -13.00
CA SER A 64 0.91 -10.30 -14.22
C SER A 64 -0.08 -9.97 -15.33
N MET A 65 -1.37 -9.86 -15.00
CA MET A 65 -2.39 -9.48 -15.98
C MET A 65 -2.26 -8.01 -16.39
N GLU A 66 -1.91 -7.13 -15.47
CA GLU A 66 -1.69 -5.72 -15.77
C GLU A 66 -0.49 -5.53 -16.71
N ARG A 67 0.62 -6.25 -16.49
CA ARG A 67 1.76 -6.27 -17.41
C ARG A 67 1.36 -6.75 -18.80
N TRP A 68 0.56 -7.82 -18.88
CA TRP A 68 0.07 -8.36 -20.15
C TRP A 68 -0.74 -7.33 -20.96
N ILE A 69 -1.65 -6.62 -20.29
CA ILE A 69 -2.46 -5.57 -20.92
C ILE A 69 -1.59 -4.38 -21.34
N LYS A 70 -0.64 -3.97 -20.48
CA LYS A 70 0.30 -2.86 -20.78
C LYS A 70 1.20 -3.17 -21.97
N SER A 71 1.50 -4.44 -22.25
CA SER A 71 2.21 -4.88 -23.45
C SER A 71 1.39 -4.78 -24.75
N GLY A 72 0.13 -4.34 -24.68
CA GLY A 72 -0.75 -4.15 -25.83
C GLY A 72 -1.61 -5.36 -26.19
N HIS A 73 -1.59 -6.41 -25.36
CA HIS A 73 -2.41 -7.59 -25.61
C HIS A 73 -3.84 -7.38 -25.11
N THR A 74 -4.81 -7.70 -25.96
CA THR A 74 -6.26 -7.64 -25.66
C THR A 74 -6.89 -9.02 -25.56
N THR A 75 -6.08 -10.08 -25.44
CA THR A 75 -6.54 -11.46 -25.37
C THR A 75 -6.27 -12.07 -24.01
N CYS A 76 -7.07 -13.07 -23.64
CA CYS A 76 -6.84 -13.91 -22.48
C CYS A 76 -5.64 -14.84 -22.73
N PRO A 77 -4.57 -14.80 -21.91
CA PRO A 77 -3.37 -15.62 -22.12
C PRO A 77 -3.64 -17.12 -22.18
N LYS A 78 -4.56 -17.63 -21.34
CA LYS A 78 -4.84 -19.06 -21.24
C LYS A 78 -5.85 -19.57 -22.26
N THR A 79 -6.86 -18.76 -22.60
CA THR A 79 -7.96 -19.20 -23.49
C THR A 79 -7.87 -18.64 -24.91
N GLY A 80 -7.00 -17.65 -25.16
CA GLY A 80 -6.92 -16.93 -26.43
C GLY A 80 -8.14 -16.04 -26.73
N GLN A 81 -9.15 -16.01 -25.84
CA GLN A 81 -10.37 -15.23 -26.04
C GLN A 81 -10.06 -13.72 -26.07
N SER A 82 -10.60 -13.01 -27.07
CA SER A 82 -10.53 -11.54 -27.10
C SER A 82 -11.34 -10.96 -25.95
N LEU A 83 -10.71 -10.10 -25.14
CA LEU A 83 -11.34 -9.39 -24.05
C LEU A 83 -11.94 -8.10 -24.61
N THR A 84 -13.27 -7.99 -24.56
CA THR A 84 -13.98 -6.77 -24.97
C THR A 84 -13.70 -5.66 -23.98
N THR A 85 -13.64 -6.03 -22.69
CA THR A 85 -13.32 -5.11 -21.61
C THR A 85 -12.03 -5.56 -20.90
N LEU A 86 -11.05 -4.66 -20.79
CA LEU A 86 -9.82 -4.86 -20.02
C LEU A 86 -10.01 -4.62 -18.52
N ARG A 87 -11.23 -4.89 -18.02
CA ARG A 87 -11.60 -4.69 -16.62
C ARG A 87 -11.16 -5.90 -15.83
N LEU A 88 -10.33 -5.67 -14.83
CA LEU A 88 -9.92 -6.68 -13.87
C LEU A 88 -10.82 -6.59 -12.65
N VAL A 89 -11.39 -7.71 -12.25
CA VAL A 89 -12.30 -7.79 -11.10
C VAL A 89 -11.61 -8.63 -10.03
N PRO A 90 -11.42 -8.13 -8.79
CA PRO A 90 -10.83 -8.93 -7.72
C PRO A 90 -11.63 -10.20 -7.44
N ASN A 91 -10.96 -11.35 -7.34
CA ASN A 91 -11.56 -12.63 -6.98
C ASN A 91 -11.33 -12.92 -5.49
N LEU A 92 -12.20 -12.35 -4.66
CA LEU A 92 -12.10 -12.48 -3.20
C LEU A 92 -12.24 -13.93 -2.72
N ALA A 93 -12.96 -14.79 -3.46
CA ALA A 93 -13.09 -16.20 -3.11
C ALA A 93 -11.74 -16.92 -3.19
N ILE A 94 -11.01 -16.77 -4.31
CA ILE A 94 -9.66 -17.34 -4.46
C ILE A 94 -8.69 -16.68 -3.47
N SER A 95 -8.81 -15.37 -3.22
CA SER A 95 -7.97 -14.69 -2.22
C SER A 95 -8.13 -15.31 -0.82
N ASN A 96 -9.37 -15.60 -0.41
CA ASN A 96 -9.64 -16.21 0.88
C ASN A 96 -9.12 -17.66 0.96
N LEU A 97 -9.21 -18.42 -0.14
CA LEU A 97 -8.67 -19.78 -0.22
C LEU A 97 -7.14 -19.79 -0.13
N LEU A 98 -6.46 -18.88 -0.84
CA LEU A 98 -5.02 -18.71 -0.78
C LEU A 98 -4.55 -18.37 0.65
N LYS A 99 -5.27 -17.47 1.33
CA LYS A 99 -5.01 -17.16 2.75
C LYS A 99 -5.14 -18.38 3.65
N GLN A 100 -6.20 -19.16 3.46
CA GLN A 100 -6.41 -20.38 4.24
C GLN A 100 -5.29 -21.39 3.99
N TRP A 101 -4.92 -21.61 2.73
CA TRP A 101 -3.82 -22.50 2.38
C TRP A 101 -2.49 -22.04 2.98
N CYS A 102 -2.18 -20.74 2.97
CA CYS A 102 -0.99 -20.21 3.62
C CYS A 102 -0.97 -20.49 5.13
N ARG A 103 -2.13 -20.36 5.81
CA ARG A 103 -2.25 -20.72 7.24
C ARG A 103 -2.00 -22.20 7.48
N ASP A 104 -2.58 -23.06 6.65
CA ASP A 104 -2.44 -24.52 6.77
C ASP A 104 -0.99 -24.98 6.53
N GLN A 105 -0.29 -24.34 5.58
CA GLN A 105 1.13 -24.58 5.30
C GLN A 105 2.10 -23.87 6.26
N LYS A 106 1.58 -23.16 7.27
CA LYS A 106 2.36 -22.36 8.24
C LYS A 106 3.31 -21.36 7.56
N LEU A 107 2.90 -20.81 6.42
CA LEU A 107 3.65 -19.78 5.73
C LEU A 107 3.41 -18.43 6.43
N PRO A 108 4.45 -17.61 6.64
CA PRO A 108 4.26 -16.27 7.18
C PRO A 108 3.44 -15.46 6.17
N PHE A 109 2.17 -15.24 6.49
CA PHE A 109 1.27 -14.40 5.73
C PHE A 109 1.27 -13.00 6.37
N ASP A 110 1.57 -11.97 5.59
CA ASP A 110 1.54 -10.59 6.06
C ASP A 110 0.07 -10.14 6.13
N ASP A 111 -0.60 -10.45 7.24
CA ASP A 111 -2.00 -10.05 7.53
C ASP A 111 -2.14 -8.55 7.82
N ASN A 112 -1.15 -7.71 7.47
CA ASN A 112 -1.24 -6.29 7.72
C ASN A 112 -2.32 -5.65 6.81
N PRO A 113 -3.43 -5.13 7.37
CA PRO A 113 -4.45 -4.43 6.59
C PRO A 113 -3.94 -3.13 5.93
N SER A 114 -2.70 -2.70 6.23
CA SER A 114 -2.05 -1.53 5.62
C SER A 114 -1.22 -1.84 4.37
N THR A 115 -0.88 -3.10 4.09
CA THR A 115 -0.40 -3.52 2.76
C THR A 115 -1.60 -3.86 1.91
N GLY A 116 -2.27 -2.80 1.45
CA GLY A 116 -3.49 -2.91 0.66
C GLY A 116 -3.33 -3.92 -0.47
N TYR A 117 -4.35 -4.75 -0.64
CA TYR A 117 -4.69 -5.31 -1.95
C TYR A 117 -4.41 -4.23 -2.98
N LYS A 118 -3.51 -4.50 -3.92
CA LYS A 118 -3.30 -3.59 -5.03
C LYS A 118 -4.58 -3.70 -5.82
N SER A 119 -5.53 -2.78 -5.57
CA SER A 119 -6.79 -2.78 -6.28
C SER A 119 -6.46 -2.68 -7.76
N CYS A 120 -6.51 -3.83 -8.43
CA CYS A 120 -6.47 -3.96 -9.87
C CYS A 120 -7.77 -3.45 -10.48
N ALA A 121 -8.57 -2.68 -9.75
CA ALA A 121 -9.52 -1.80 -10.40
C ALA A 121 -8.67 -0.87 -11.27
N THR A 122 -8.61 -1.18 -12.57
CA THR A 122 -8.21 -0.25 -13.61
C THR A 122 -9.04 1.01 -13.34
N THR A 123 -8.45 2.01 -12.70
CA THR A 123 -8.98 3.37 -12.68
C THR A 123 -9.08 3.71 -14.14
N SER A 124 -10.29 3.65 -14.69
CA SER A 124 -10.50 3.97 -16.09
C SER A 124 -9.91 5.35 -16.31
N LYS A 125 -9.31 5.59 -17.47
CA LYS A 125 -8.74 6.91 -17.80
C LYS A 125 -9.73 8.04 -17.44
N THR A 126 -11.02 7.81 -17.62
CA THR A 126 -12.13 8.69 -17.19
C THR A 126 -12.19 8.91 -15.67
N ALA A 127 -12.07 7.85 -14.85
CA ALA A 127 -12.07 7.96 -13.39
C ALA A 127 -10.83 8.71 -12.87
N LEU A 128 -9.67 8.53 -13.50
CA LEU A 128 -8.46 9.27 -13.16
C LEU A 128 -8.59 10.76 -13.50
N GLU A 129 -9.11 11.09 -14.69
CA GLU A 129 -9.36 12.47 -15.08
C GLU A 129 -10.42 13.14 -14.19
N ALA A 130 -11.48 12.43 -13.81
CA ALA A 130 -12.44 12.91 -12.82
C ALA A 130 -11.75 13.18 -11.47
N THR A 131 -10.88 12.26 -11.03
CA THR A 131 -10.11 12.44 -9.79
C THR A 131 -9.20 13.67 -9.84
N LYS A 132 -8.53 13.93 -10.97
CA LYS A 132 -7.73 15.14 -11.16
C LYS A 132 -8.59 16.41 -11.09
N MET A 133 -9.76 16.41 -11.72
CA MET A 133 -10.69 17.55 -11.62
C MET A 133 -11.18 17.76 -10.19
N THR A 134 -11.52 16.68 -9.47
CA THR A 134 -11.94 16.78 -8.07
C THR A 134 -10.80 17.30 -7.19
N ALA A 135 -9.59 16.75 -7.33
CA ALA A 135 -8.43 17.20 -6.56
C ALA A 135 -8.17 18.70 -6.78
N THR A 136 -8.03 19.14 -8.04
CA THR A 136 -7.82 20.56 -8.39
C THR A 136 -8.93 21.49 -7.88
N PHE A 137 -10.19 21.05 -7.91
CA PHE A 137 -11.30 21.80 -7.34
C PHE A 137 -11.17 21.95 -5.81
N LEU A 138 -10.84 20.88 -5.10
CA LEU A 138 -10.65 20.88 -3.66
C LEU A 138 -9.47 21.77 -3.25
N VAL A 139 -8.33 21.70 -3.94
CA VAL A 139 -7.15 22.57 -3.69
C VAL A 139 -7.52 24.04 -3.82
N LYS A 140 -8.22 24.37 -4.90
CA LYS A 140 -8.63 25.75 -5.19
C LYS A 140 -9.57 26.26 -4.10
N LYS A 141 -10.51 25.42 -3.66
CA LYS A 141 -11.43 25.75 -2.57
C LYS A 141 -10.69 25.90 -1.25
N LEU A 142 -9.69 25.06 -0.97
CA LEU A 142 -8.85 25.14 0.23
C LEU A 142 -8.09 26.48 0.26
N SER A 143 -7.52 26.87 -0.88
CA SER A 143 -6.76 28.12 -1.03
C SER A 143 -7.61 29.38 -0.86
N SER A 144 -8.91 29.31 -1.18
CA SER A 144 -9.83 30.44 -1.04
C SER A 144 -10.61 30.46 0.28
N THR A 145 -10.48 29.41 1.10
CA THR A 145 -11.27 29.25 2.31
C THR A 145 -10.58 29.92 3.49
N THR A 146 -11.34 30.67 4.31
CA THR A 146 -10.86 31.28 5.55
C THR A 146 -11.37 30.58 6.81
N SER A 147 -12.34 29.67 6.67
CA SER A 147 -12.92 28.92 7.79
C SER A 147 -12.15 27.63 8.07
N THR A 148 -11.81 27.40 9.34
CA THR A 148 -11.15 26.18 9.82
C THR A 148 -12.03 24.94 9.62
N GLU A 149 -13.33 25.03 9.89
CA GLU A 149 -14.28 23.92 9.70
C GLU A 149 -14.41 23.53 8.23
N ALA A 150 -14.47 24.52 7.34
CA ALA A 150 -14.50 24.26 5.90
C ALA A 150 -13.19 23.65 5.40
N SER A 151 -12.05 24.08 5.96
CA SER A 151 -10.74 23.50 5.65
C SER A 151 -10.66 22.04 6.11
N ASP A 152 -11.18 21.71 7.29
CA ASP A 152 -11.22 20.32 7.80
C ASP A 152 -12.01 19.39 6.87
N ARG A 153 -13.20 19.82 6.42
CA ARG A 153 -14.00 19.05 5.46
C ARG A 153 -13.25 18.78 4.15
N ILE A 154 -12.57 19.80 3.62
CA ILE A 154 -11.82 19.68 2.36
C ILE A 154 -10.60 18.76 2.53
N VAL A 155 -9.84 18.91 3.61
CA VAL A 155 -8.68 18.06 3.91
C VAL A 155 -9.12 16.61 4.13
N HIS A 156 -10.26 16.39 4.80
CA HIS A 156 -10.84 15.06 4.96
C HIS A 156 -11.21 14.44 3.60
N GLU A 157 -11.80 15.20 2.66
CA GLU A 157 -12.09 14.70 1.32
C GLU A 157 -10.83 14.33 0.53
N LEU A 158 -9.78 15.18 0.58
CA LEU A 158 -8.48 14.87 -0.02
C LEU A 158 -7.86 13.61 0.59
N LEU A 159 -7.99 13.42 1.91
CA LEU A 159 -7.55 12.22 2.60
C LEU A 159 -8.29 10.97 2.07
N GLN A 160 -9.62 11.03 1.92
CA GLN A 160 -10.38 9.90 1.37
C GLN A 160 -9.92 9.55 -0.05
N LEU A 161 -9.69 10.56 -0.90
CA LEU A 161 -9.16 10.33 -2.26
C LEU A 161 -7.79 9.65 -2.24
N SER A 162 -6.91 10.03 -1.31
CA SER A 162 -5.55 9.48 -1.19
C SER A 162 -5.52 7.99 -0.79
N LYS A 163 -6.56 7.52 -0.08
CA LYS A 163 -6.71 6.13 0.38
C LYS A 163 -7.03 5.15 -0.74
N ILE A 164 -7.64 5.63 -1.83
CA ILE A 164 -8.16 4.78 -2.92
C ILE A 164 -7.04 4.15 -3.75
N GLY A 165 -5.93 4.86 -4.00
CA GLY A 165 -4.87 4.32 -4.85
C GLY A 165 -3.67 5.25 -5.06
N SER A 166 -2.58 4.70 -5.60
CA SER A 166 -1.34 5.45 -5.89
C SER A 166 -1.51 6.51 -6.97
N GLU A 167 -2.37 6.27 -7.96
CA GLU A 167 -2.64 7.25 -9.02
C GLU A 167 -3.36 8.48 -8.46
N ASN A 168 -4.33 8.30 -7.55
CA ASN A 168 -5.00 9.40 -6.87
C ASN A 168 -4.02 10.25 -6.07
N ARG A 169 -3.07 9.62 -5.38
CA ARG A 169 -2.02 10.32 -4.64
C ARG A 169 -1.12 11.17 -5.55
N ALA A 170 -0.83 10.69 -6.77
CA ALA A 170 -0.09 11.48 -7.76
C ALA A 170 -0.92 12.67 -8.23
N SER A 171 -2.20 12.46 -8.58
CA SER A 171 -3.12 13.53 -9.00
C SER A 171 -3.30 14.62 -7.95
N ILE A 172 -3.38 14.26 -6.66
CA ILE A 172 -3.46 15.22 -5.54
C ILE A 172 -2.17 16.03 -5.43
N ALA A 173 -1.00 15.38 -5.55
CA ALA A 173 0.28 16.08 -5.49
C ALA A 173 0.48 17.05 -6.67
N GLU A 174 0.06 16.66 -7.87
CA GLU A 174 0.08 17.50 -9.08
C GLU A 174 -0.85 18.71 -8.95
N ALA A 175 -1.95 18.57 -8.21
CA ALA A 175 -2.88 19.66 -7.97
C ALA A 175 -2.32 20.77 -7.06
N GLY A 176 -1.17 20.53 -6.41
CA GLY A 176 -0.46 21.54 -5.61
C GLY A 176 -0.82 21.55 -4.12
N ASP A 177 -1.47 20.50 -3.61
CA ASP A 177 -1.96 20.44 -2.23
C ASP A 177 -0.85 20.41 -1.17
N ILE A 178 0.27 19.75 -1.45
CA ILE A 178 1.26 19.38 -0.42
C ILE A 178 1.72 20.60 0.40
N PRO A 179 2.16 21.74 -0.19
CA PRO A 179 2.54 22.93 0.57
C PRO A 179 1.40 23.56 1.39
N LEU A 180 0.16 23.47 0.89
CA LEU A 180 -1.02 24.08 1.53
C LEU A 180 -1.47 23.33 2.78
N LEU A 181 -1.06 22.07 2.95
CA LEU A 181 -1.38 21.27 4.13
C LEU A 181 -0.53 21.64 5.35
N PHE A 182 0.71 22.09 5.16
CA PHE A 182 1.65 22.34 6.26
C PHE A 182 1.19 23.36 7.30
N PRO A 183 0.55 24.49 6.93
CA PRO A 183 -0.02 25.42 7.90
C PRO A 183 -1.01 24.77 8.87
N PHE A 184 -1.80 23.79 8.42
CA PHE A 184 -2.81 23.11 9.23
C PHE A 184 -2.21 22.13 10.26
N LEU A 185 -0.95 21.73 10.11
CA LEU A 185 -0.24 20.96 11.14
C LEU A 185 -0.07 21.75 12.46
N LYS A 186 -0.12 23.08 12.40
CA LYS A 186 -0.06 23.96 13.58
C LYS A 186 -1.44 24.35 14.11
N SER A 187 -2.52 23.82 13.53
CA SER A 187 -3.89 24.12 13.96
C SER A 187 -4.13 23.64 15.39
N SER A 188 -4.83 24.45 16.18
CA SER A 188 -5.37 24.05 17.49
C SER A 188 -6.61 23.15 17.37
N ASP A 189 -7.22 23.08 16.19
CA ASP A 189 -8.35 22.19 15.93
C ASP A 189 -7.87 20.72 15.83
N PRO A 190 -8.34 19.82 16.71
CA PRO A 190 -7.85 18.44 16.75
C PRO A 190 -8.17 17.63 15.48
N SER A 191 -9.35 17.82 14.89
CA SER A 191 -9.79 17.09 13.70
C SER A 191 -8.91 17.46 12.51
N LEU A 192 -8.77 18.77 12.27
CA LEU A 192 -7.99 19.31 11.18
C LEU A 192 -6.51 18.92 11.28
N GLN A 193 -5.91 19.00 12.47
CA GLN A 193 -4.51 18.60 12.63
C GLN A 193 -4.30 17.10 12.35
N VAL A 194 -5.18 16.23 12.86
CA VAL A 194 -5.12 14.77 12.62
C VAL A 194 -5.31 14.45 11.14
N ASN A 195 -6.34 14.99 10.51
CA ASN A 195 -6.65 14.76 9.10
C ASN A 195 -5.49 15.24 8.21
N THR A 196 -4.87 16.36 8.56
CA THR A 196 -3.72 16.91 7.83
C THR A 196 -2.51 15.99 7.89
N ILE A 197 -2.09 15.56 9.09
CA ILE A 197 -0.92 14.67 9.22
C ILE A 197 -1.19 13.29 8.60
N GLU A 198 -2.43 12.80 8.68
CA GLU A 198 -2.84 11.56 8.02
C GLU A 198 -2.79 11.69 6.49
N ALA A 199 -3.29 12.80 5.93
CA ALA A 199 -3.22 13.06 4.50
C ALA A 199 -1.76 13.11 4.01
N ILE A 200 -0.88 13.82 4.72
CA ILE A 200 0.56 13.86 4.41
C ILE A 200 1.18 12.46 4.46
N LEU A 201 0.84 11.65 5.47
CA LEU A 201 1.30 10.26 5.57
C LEU A 201 0.85 9.43 4.35
N HIS A 202 -0.42 9.47 3.98
CA HIS A 202 -0.93 8.75 2.82
C HIS A 202 -0.25 9.22 1.52
N LEU A 203 -0.13 10.53 1.31
CA LEU A 203 0.55 11.10 0.14
C LEU A 203 2.02 10.66 0.06
N SER A 204 2.69 10.53 1.20
CA SER A 204 4.09 10.11 1.30
C SER A 204 4.35 8.64 0.95
N ALA A 205 3.29 7.82 0.85
CA ALA A 205 3.40 6.43 0.39
C ALA A 205 3.86 6.33 -1.07
N SER A 206 3.81 7.41 -1.84
CA SER A 206 4.43 7.52 -3.17
C SER A 206 5.82 8.14 -3.06
N ASP A 207 6.85 7.47 -3.59
CA ASP A 207 8.24 8.00 -3.55
C ASP A 207 8.42 9.31 -4.33
N SER A 208 7.62 9.53 -5.39
CA SER A 208 7.61 10.80 -6.12
C SER A 208 7.13 11.95 -5.22
N ASN A 209 6.03 11.73 -4.49
CA ASN A 209 5.47 12.73 -3.58
C ASN A 209 6.37 12.97 -2.38
N LYS A 210 7.01 11.92 -1.85
CA LYS A 210 7.95 12.00 -0.73
C LYS A 210 9.06 13.02 -0.98
N LYS A 211 9.62 13.05 -2.20
CA LYS A 211 10.62 14.04 -2.61
C LYS A 211 10.05 15.46 -2.60
N THR A 212 8.80 15.64 -3.05
CA THR A 212 8.12 16.94 -3.03
C THR A 212 7.87 17.43 -1.61
N ILE A 213 7.40 16.55 -0.72
CA ILE A 213 7.15 16.85 0.69
C ILE A 213 8.46 17.28 1.38
N LEU A 214 9.55 16.54 1.18
CA LEU A 214 10.85 16.86 1.79
C LEU A 214 11.53 18.11 1.22
N ARG A 215 11.14 18.55 0.01
CA ARG A 215 11.62 19.83 -0.56
C ARG A 215 10.91 21.04 0.03
N TYR A 216 9.76 20.85 0.68
CA TYR A 216 9.06 21.94 1.34
C TYR A 216 9.84 22.37 2.61
N GLU A 217 10.12 23.66 2.70
CA GLU A 217 10.91 24.26 3.78
C GLU A 217 10.21 24.09 5.13
N GLY A 218 10.93 23.63 6.15
CA GLY A 218 10.36 23.38 7.47
C GLY A 218 9.37 22.21 7.52
N SER A 219 9.34 21.34 6.50
CA SER A 219 8.45 20.17 6.48
C SER A 219 8.72 19.22 7.63
N LEU A 220 9.98 18.85 7.85
CA LEU A 220 10.39 17.98 8.95
C LEU A 220 10.12 18.64 10.31
N ASP A 221 10.44 19.93 10.46
CA ASP A 221 10.20 20.66 11.72
C ASP A 221 8.72 20.67 12.08
N SER A 222 7.84 20.91 11.11
CA SER A 222 6.39 20.90 11.32
C SER A 222 5.88 19.54 11.80
N ILE A 223 6.44 18.45 11.27
CA ILE A 223 6.06 17.09 11.66
C ILE A 223 6.64 16.71 13.03
N ILE A 224 7.85 17.15 13.35
CA ILE A 224 8.45 16.98 14.69
C ILE A 224 7.64 17.74 15.74
N VAL A 225 7.13 18.93 15.42
CA VAL A 225 6.21 19.67 16.28
C VAL A 225 4.94 18.86 16.53
N VAL A 226 4.29 18.29 15.51
CA VAL A 226 3.11 17.43 15.72
C VAL A 226 3.43 16.17 16.53
N LEU A 227 4.62 15.58 16.35
CA LEU A 227 5.04 14.41 17.12
C LEU A 227 5.20 14.71 18.63
N THR A 228 5.68 15.90 18.96
CA THR A 228 5.99 16.32 20.33
C THR A 228 4.80 16.96 21.03
N THR A 229 4.12 17.89 20.35
CA THR A 229 3.06 18.74 20.90
C THR A 229 1.71 18.59 20.18
N GLY A 230 1.51 17.50 19.43
CA GLY A 230 0.25 17.24 18.74
C GLY A 230 -0.95 17.23 19.69
N THR A 231 -2.06 17.81 19.23
CA THR A 231 -3.32 17.98 19.97
C THR A 231 -3.94 16.66 20.42
N THR A 232 -3.71 15.59 19.67
CA THR A 232 -4.22 14.25 19.97
C THR A 232 -3.11 13.20 19.89
N TRP A 233 -3.31 12.09 20.59
CA TRP A 233 -2.43 10.92 20.47
C TRP A 233 -2.39 10.38 19.04
N LYS A 234 -3.52 10.46 18.31
CA LYS A 234 -3.62 9.98 16.92
C LYS A 234 -2.76 10.83 15.97
N ALA A 235 -2.76 12.15 16.14
CA ALA A 235 -1.88 13.03 15.37
C ALA A 235 -0.40 12.66 15.58
N ARG A 236 -0.02 12.40 16.84
CA ARG A 236 1.34 11.99 17.21
C ARG A 236 1.72 10.62 16.63
N GLU A 237 0.79 9.66 16.64
CA GLU A 237 0.99 8.34 16.04
C GLU A 237 1.16 8.42 14.52
N ASN A 238 0.34 9.23 13.84
CA ASN A 238 0.45 9.45 12.40
C ASN A 238 1.79 10.12 12.05
N ALA A 239 2.24 11.11 12.84
CA ALA A 239 3.55 11.73 12.68
C ALA A 239 4.70 10.72 12.88
N ALA A 240 4.63 9.89 13.92
CA ALA A 240 5.63 8.84 14.15
C ALA A 240 5.66 7.82 13.00
N SER A 241 4.50 7.49 12.45
CA SER A 241 4.37 6.59 11.31
C SER A 241 4.99 7.17 10.05
N TYR A 242 4.81 8.48 9.81
CA TYR A 242 5.47 9.19 8.73
C TYR A 242 7.01 9.14 8.87
N CYS A 243 7.55 9.46 10.05
CA CYS A 243 9.00 9.40 10.28
C CYS A 243 9.58 8.01 10.02
N ARG A 244 8.91 6.95 10.48
CA ARG A 244 9.30 5.55 10.20
C ARG A 244 9.24 5.21 8.71
N HIS A 245 8.24 5.75 7.99
CA HIS A 245 8.10 5.54 6.56
C HIS A 245 9.21 6.23 5.77
N LEU A 246 9.69 7.37 6.27
CA LEU A 246 10.82 8.08 5.68
C LEU A 246 12.16 7.39 5.93
N ASP A 247 12.42 6.90 7.15
CA ASP A 247 13.66 6.19 7.53
C ASP A 247 13.90 4.93 6.66
N ARG A 248 12.82 4.22 6.29
CA ARG A 248 12.89 3.08 5.36
C ARG A 248 13.13 3.49 3.90
N SER A 249 13.09 4.78 3.58
CA SER A 249 13.24 5.29 2.22
C SER A 249 14.65 5.82 1.97
N ARG A 250 15.27 5.43 0.85
CA ARG A 250 16.58 5.93 0.39
C ARG A 250 16.65 7.46 0.18
N VAL A 251 15.50 8.15 0.27
CA VAL A 251 15.39 9.61 0.14
C VAL A 251 15.87 10.33 1.41
N TRP A 252 15.82 9.68 2.58
CA TRP A 252 16.26 10.26 3.86
C TRP A 252 17.78 10.49 3.90
N ASP A 253 18.56 9.53 3.40
CA ASP A 253 20.02 9.57 3.34
C ASP A 253 20.59 10.75 2.53
N CYS A 254 19.80 11.32 1.61
CA CYS A 254 20.26 12.42 0.75
C CYS A 254 19.97 13.79 1.38
N HIS A 255 18.96 13.90 2.25
CA HIS A 255 18.55 15.17 2.86
C HIS A 255 19.17 15.37 4.26
N CYS A 256 19.29 14.31 5.07
CA CYS A 256 19.83 14.39 6.44
C CYS A 256 21.35 14.51 6.53
N ARG A 257 22.10 14.38 5.42
CA ARG A 257 23.54 14.69 5.42
C ARG A 257 23.85 16.18 5.55
N HIS A 258 22.87 17.07 5.37
CA HIS A 258 23.02 18.52 5.55
C HIS A 258 22.36 19.07 6.82
N THR A 259 21.43 18.34 7.44
CA THR A 259 20.77 18.76 8.69
C THR A 259 20.94 17.68 9.74
N SER A 260 21.86 17.95 10.66
CA SER A 260 22.21 17.11 11.81
C SER A 260 20.98 16.84 12.68
N CYS A 261 20.30 15.71 12.48
CA CYS A 261 19.12 15.34 13.27
C CYS A 261 19.12 13.83 13.57
N GLU A 262 19.92 13.42 14.57
CA GLU A 262 19.73 12.12 15.23
C GLU A 262 18.47 12.17 16.12
N LEU A 263 17.32 11.86 15.54
CA LEU A 263 16.08 11.68 16.30
C LEU A 263 16.05 10.28 16.91
N LYS A 264 16.52 10.15 18.16
CA LYS A 264 16.19 8.99 19.02
C LYS A 264 14.69 9.04 19.35
N LEU A 265 13.89 8.38 18.52
CA LEU A 265 12.46 8.17 18.74
C LEU A 265 12.24 7.33 20.02
N LYS A 266 11.86 7.98 21.12
CA LYS A 266 11.31 7.29 22.30
C LYS A 266 9.87 6.84 21.98
N PRO A 267 9.46 5.60 22.30
CA PRO A 267 8.12 5.11 21.99
C PRO A 267 7.05 6.00 22.63
N PRO A 268 5.89 6.19 21.95
CA PRO A 268 4.80 6.98 22.49
C PRO A 268 4.28 6.36 23.80
N PRO A 269 3.77 7.19 24.74
CA PRO A 269 3.20 6.70 25.98
C PRO A 269 1.98 5.80 25.71
N PRO A 270 1.74 4.77 26.54
CA PRO A 270 0.63 3.84 26.36
C PRO A 270 -0.73 4.55 26.46
N SER A 271 -1.71 4.02 25.71
CA SER A 271 -3.07 4.56 25.66
C SER A 271 -3.77 4.48 27.03
N PRO A 272 -4.67 5.44 27.36
CA PRO A 272 -5.41 5.45 28.63
C PRO A 272 -6.42 4.30 28.77
N GLU A 273 -6.67 3.51 27.72
CA GLU A 273 -7.54 2.33 27.78
C GLU A 273 -6.87 1.11 28.46
N ALA A 274 -5.56 1.16 28.74
CA ALA A 274 -4.84 0.06 29.39
C ALA A 274 -4.85 0.10 30.93
N GLU A 275 -5.35 1.16 31.58
CA GLU A 275 -5.36 1.28 33.05
C GLU A 275 -6.69 0.92 33.72
N ALA A 276 -7.72 0.54 32.95
CA ALA A 276 -9.03 0.18 33.50
C ALA A 276 -9.18 -1.33 33.84
N THR A 277 -8.09 -2.08 34.03
CA THR A 277 -8.18 -3.49 34.45
C THR A 277 -7.14 -3.86 35.49
N THR A 278 -7.11 -3.14 36.62
CA THR A 278 -6.66 -3.71 37.90
C THR A 278 -7.22 -2.82 39.02
N THR A 279 -8.39 -3.18 39.57
CA THR A 279 -8.75 -3.08 40.99
C THR A 279 -10.16 -3.65 41.15
N ILE A 280 -10.25 -4.96 41.38
CA ILE A 280 -11.31 -5.52 42.23
C ILE A 280 -10.57 -6.42 43.22
N ALA A 281 -10.14 -5.83 44.33
CA ALA A 281 -9.93 -6.54 45.58
C ALA A 281 -11.18 -6.30 46.41
N ILE A 282 -11.88 -7.36 46.80
CA ILE A 282 -12.85 -7.34 47.89
C ILE A 282 -12.67 -8.68 48.67
N PRO A 283 -13.09 -8.75 49.94
CA PRO A 283 -12.25 -9.05 51.10
C PRO A 283 -12.36 -10.50 51.59
#